data_AF-A0A843DC13-F1
#
_entry.id   AF-A0A843DC13-F1
#
_cell.length_a   1.000
_cell.length_b   1.000
_cell.length_c   1.000
_cell.angle_alpha   90.00
_cell.angle_beta   90.00
_cell.angle_gamma   90.00
#
_symmetry.space_group_name_H-M   'P 1'
#
loop_
_entity.id
_entity.type
_entity.pdbx_description
1 polymer ?
#
loop_
_entity_poly.entity_id
_entity_poly.type
_entity_poly.pdbx_seq_one_letter_code
_entity_poly.pdbx_strand_id
1 'polypeptide(L)'
;TGDFAYASKHAEVVHMGTYLPVRRARAENELGGVPFGFMADICQASRVSPDDPVKTSLEVVALGAALYDQIWLGSYMSGGVGFTQYATAAYTDNVLDDFTYYGKDYVEDKYGDLCSAPNNMDTVLDVGTEVAFYALDQYEEYPALLETHFGGSQRASVISAAAGCSTAFATGNAQTGLSAWYLAMYLHKEQHSRLGFYGYDLQDQCGAANVFSIRNDEGLPLEMRGPNYPNYAMNVGHQGEYAGIAQAPHAARGDAWAFNPLIKIAFADKNLCFDFSQVRAEFAKGALREFEPAGERTAITPAK
;
A
#
# COMPACT_ATOMS: atom_id res chain seq x y z
N THR A 1 7.23 38.77 14.88
CA THR A 1 7.96 37.51 15.17
C THR A 1 7.04 36.40 15.65
N GLY A 2 6.12 36.65 16.59
CA GLY A 2 5.17 35.64 17.06
C GLY A 2 4.29 35.05 15.96
N ASP A 3 3.73 35.89 15.09
CA ASP A 3 2.86 35.44 13.98
C ASP A 3 3.59 34.48 13.03
N PHE A 4 4.82 34.80 12.63
CA PHE A 4 5.65 33.91 11.81
C PHE A 4 5.93 32.57 12.49
N ALA A 5 6.19 32.57 13.79
CA ALA A 5 6.42 31.34 14.55
C ALA A 5 5.15 30.47 14.62
N TYR A 6 3.97 31.09 14.77
CA TYR A 6 2.70 30.36 14.77
C TYR A 6 2.33 29.82 13.39
N ALA A 7 2.53 30.63 12.35
CA ALA A 7 2.28 30.22 10.97
C ALA A 7 3.14 28.99 10.60
N SER A 8 4.46 29.13 10.70
CA SER A 8 5.43 28.08 10.33
C SER A 8 5.36 26.80 11.15
N LYS A 9 4.79 26.83 12.37
CA LYS A 9 4.73 25.66 13.26
C LYS A 9 3.32 25.11 13.46
N HIS A 10 2.29 25.79 12.96
CA HIS A 10 0.90 25.37 13.21
C HIS A 10 -0.07 25.76 12.09
N ALA A 11 -0.23 27.06 11.80
CA ALA A 11 -1.37 27.51 10.99
C ALA A 11 -1.27 27.11 9.51
N GLU A 12 -0.06 26.96 8.97
CA GLU A 12 0.18 26.66 7.54
C GLU A 12 1.19 25.52 7.33
N VAL A 13 1.52 24.76 8.38
CA VAL A 13 2.42 23.61 8.26
C VAL A 13 1.66 22.37 7.83
N VAL A 14 2.18 21.66 6.83
CA VAL A 14 1.71 20.32 6.45
C VAL A 14 2.77 19.30 6.88
N HIS A 15 2.49 18.59 7.96
CA HIS A 15 3.30 17.47 8.40
C HIS A 15 3.11 16.26 7.48
N MET A 16 4.11 15.39 7.38
CA MET A 16 3.97 14.12 6.64
C MET A 16 3.09 13.12 7.39
N GLY A 17 3.20 13.12 8.73
CA GLY A 17 2.40 12.28 9.60
C GLY A 17 2.06 12.97 10.91
N THR A 18 0.89 12.67 11.47
CA THR A 18 0.45 13.24 12.75
C THR A 18 1.02 12.47 13.95
N TYR A 19 1.04 13.08 15.13
CA TYR A 19 1.43 12.39 16.36
C TYR A 19 0.55 11.16 16.65
N LEU A 20 1.06 10.24 17.48
CA LEU A 20 0.37 8.99 17.79
C LEU A 20 -0.16 8.88 19.23
N PRO A 21 -1.23 8.08 19.46
CA PRO A 21 -1.73 7.78 20.80
C PRO A 21 -0.67 7.14 21.72
N VAL A 22 -0.81 7.38 23.03
CA VAL A 22 0.22 7.11 24.05
C VAL A 22 0.79 5.69 24.04
N ARG A 23 -0.02 4.66 23.74
CA ARG A 23 0.44 3.26 23.66
C ARG A 23 1.58 3.07 22.65
N ARG A 24 1.61 3.89 21.61
CA ARG A 24 2.58 3.92 20.51
C ARG A 24 3.11 5.33 20.30
N ALA A 25 3.35 6.05 21.40
CA ALA A 25 3.69 7.47 21.40
C ALA A 25 4.84 7.78 20.44
N ARG A 26 4.57 8.67 19.48
CA ARG A 26 5.49 9.17 18.47
C ARG A 26 5.12 10.61 18.13
N ALA A 27 6.13 11.41 17.81
CA ALA A 27 5.96 12.77 17.35
C ALA A 27 5.38 12.80 15.93
N GLU A 28 5.12 14.00 15.42
CA GLU A 28 4.81 14.23 14.01
C GLU A 28 5.94 13.71 13.09
N ASN A 29 5.60 13.45 11.83
CA ASN A 29 6.48 12.92 10.78
C ASN A 29 7.03 11.51 11.02
N GLU A 30 6.39 10.73 11.88
CA GLU A 30 6.67 9.30 12.05
C GLU A 30 5.70 8.45 11.23
N LEU A 31 6.17 7.31 10.72
CA LEU A 31 5.45 6.48 9.73
C LEU A 31 4.04 6.09 10.18
N GLY A 32 3.83 5.85 11.48
CA GLY A 32 2.51 5.48 11.98
C GLY A 32 1.42 6.54 11.77
N GLY A 33 1.82 7.80 11.54
CA GLY A 33 0.92 8.93 11.32
C GLY A 33 0.75 9.33 9.85
N VAL A 34 1.45 8.68 8.92
CA VAL A 34 1.37 8.97 7.47
C VAL A 34 0.13 8.27 6.91
N PRO A 35 -0.86 8.99 6.34
CA PRO A 35 -2.03 8.35 5.75
C PRO A 35 -1.69 7.69 4.41
N PHE A 36 -2.49 6.70 4.00
CA PHE A 36 -2.26 5.93 2.78
C PHE A 36 -2.27 6.81 1.52
N GLY A 37 -3.16 7.81 1.47
CA GLY A 37 -3.19 8.78 0.38
C GLY A 37 -1.91 9.64 0.30
N PHE A 38 -1.29 10.00 1.43
CA PHE A 38 0.01 10.68 1.39
C PHE A 38 1.11 9.74 0.91
N MET A 39 1.08 8.46 1.29
CA MET A 39 2.05 7.48 0.78
C MET A 39 1.95 7.35 -0.75
N ALA A 40 0.74 7.29 -1.29
CA ALA A 40 0.48 7.33 -2.72
C ALA A 40 1.02 8.63 -3.37
N ASP A 41 0.86 9.77 -2.68
CA ASP A 41 1.31 11.05 -3.21
C ASP A 41 2.83 11.29 -3.12
N ILE A 42 3.48 10.73 -2.10
CA ILE A 42 4.94 10.72 -1.94
C ILE A 42 5.58 9.97 -3.11
N CYS A 43 5.05 8.80 -3.46
CA CYS A 43 5.49 8.06 -4.64
C CYS A 43 5.27 8.89 -5.91
N GLN A 44 6.27 8.93 -6.78
CA GLN A 44 6.26 9.75 -8.00
C GLN A 44 6.05 8.92 -9.28
N ALA A 45 5.71 7.64 -9.15
CA ALA A 45 5.39 6.78 -10.29
C ALA A 45 4.26 7.36 -11.15
N SER A 46 3.25 7.97 -10.52
CA SER A 46 2.08 8.54 -11.20
C SER A 46 2.42 9.62 -12.24
N ARG A 47 3.54 10.34 -12.09
CA ARG A 47 3.96 11.38 -13.05
C ARG A 47 4.94 10.88 -14.11
N VAL A 48 5.46 9.66 -14.01
CA VAL A 48 6.42 9.08 -14.98
C VAL A 48 5.87 7.86 -15.71
N SER A 49 4.81 7.24 -15.19
CA SER A 49 4.11 6.13 -15.85
C SER A 49 2.59 6.36 -15.81
N PRO A 50 2.11 7.52 -16.30
CA PRO A 50 0.69 7.90 -16.18
C PRO A 50 -0.26 6.99 -16.97
N ASP A 51 0.23 6.36 -18.04
CA ASP A 51 -0.56 5.48 -18.90
C ASP A 51 -0.59 4.02 -18.40
N ASP A 52 0.07 3.73 -17.28
CA ASP A 52 0.17 2.40 -16.68
C ASP A 52 -0.33 2.45 -15.23
N PRO A 53 -1.64 2.25 -15.00
CA PRO A 53 -2.23 2.34 -13.68
C PRO A 53 -1.79 1.18 -12.77
N VAL A 54 -1.43 0.03 -13.33
CA VAL A 54 -0.90 -1.11 -12.57
C VAL A 54 0.46 -0.74 -12.00
N LYS A 55 1.41 -0.34 -12.85
CA LYS A 55 2.74 0.07 -12.41
C LYS A 55 2.70 1.21 -11.40
N THR A 56 1.87 2.23 -11.64
CA THR A 56 1.71 3.34 -10.69
C THR A 56 1.24 2.85 -9.33
N SER A 57 0.27 1.95 -9.28
CA SER A 57 -0.25 1.39 -8.03
C SER A 57 0.78 0.51 -7.33
N LEU A 58 1.53 -0.32 -8.07
CA LEU A 58 2.48 -1.26 -7.50
C LEU A 58 3.80 -0.61 -7.04
N GLU A 59 4.21 0.52 -7.61
CA GLU A 59 5.28 1.33 -7.02
C GLU A 59 4.86 1.94 -5.66
N VAL A 60 3.58 2.28 -5.51
CA VAL A 60 3.04 2.70 -4.19
C VAL A 60 3.00 1.53 -3.22
N VAL A 61 2.60 0.33 -3.67
CA VAL A 61 2.67 -0.89 -2.84
C VAL A 61 4.11 -1.14 -2.38
N ALA A 62 5.08 -1.08 -3.28
CA ALA A 62 6.49 -1.31 -2.95
C ALA A 62 6.99 -0.31 -1.89
N LEU A 63 6.73 0.99 -2.09
CA LEU A 63 7.09 2.03 -1.12
C LEU A 63 6.42 1.81 0.23
N GLY A 64 5.12 1.57 0.21
CA GLY A 64 4.31 1.35 1.39
C GLY A 64 4.73 0.08 2.15
N ALA A 65 4.96 -1.04 1.48
CA ALA A 65 5.38 -2.30 2.11
C ALA A 65 6.76 -2.14 2.76
N ALA A 66 7.72 -1.51 2.08
CA ALA A 66 9.03 -1.26 2.66
C ALA A 66 8.95 -0.36 3.91
N LEU A 67 8.24 0.76 3.83
CA LEU A 67 8.15 1.71 4.94
C LEU A 67 7.27 1.18 6.08
N TYR A 68 6.07 0.71 5.78
CA TYR A 68 5.11 0.28 6.80
C TYR A 68 5.45 -1.08 7.42
N ASP A 69 5.84 -2.07 6.64
CA ASP A 69 6.10 -3.40 7.20
C ASP A 69 7.54 -3.54 7.70
N GLN A 70 8.54 -3.13 6.90
CA GLN A 70 9.94 -3.37 7.28
C GLN A 70 10.44 -2.37 8.33
N ILE A 71 10.15 -1.08 8.14
CA ILE A 71 10.64 -0.03 9.05
C ILE A 71 9.66 0.18 10.21
N TRP A 72 8.40 0.49 9.92
CA TRP A 72 7.44 0.83 10.96
C TRP A 72 7.08 -0.37 11.84
N LEU A 73 6.44 -1.40 11.28
CA LEU A 73 6.05 -2.58 12.05
C LEU A 73 7.27 -3.40 12.45
N GLY A 74 8.22 -3.62 11.53
CA GLY A 74 9.39 -4.49 11.70
C GLY A 74 10.52 -3.94 12.55
N SER A 75 10.53 -2.63 12.82
CA SER A 75 11.51 -2.00 13.70
C SER A 75 10.86 -1.13 14.78
N TYR A 76 10.13 -0.08 14.39
CA TYR A 76 9.59 0.88 15.36
C TYR A 76 8.62 0.26 16.37
N MET A 77 7.81 -0.71 15.93
CA MET A 77 6.79 -1.37 16.73
C MET A 77 7.19 -2.77 17.20
N SER A 78 8.35 -3.29 16.75
CA SER A 78 8.87 -4.59 17.17
C SER A 78 10.41 -4.60 17.27
N GLY A 79 11.12 -4.90 16.18
CA GLY A 79 12.58 -5.00 16.11
C GLY A 79 13.10 -6.44 15.98
N GLY A 80 14.42 -6.58 15.77
CA GLY A 80 15.11 -7.87 15.60
C GLY A 80 15.37 -8.20 14.13
N VAL A 81 15.17 -9.47 13.75
CA VAL A 81 15.27 -9.90 12.33
C VAL A 81 14.26 -9.15 11.45
N GLY A 82 13.10 -8.80 12.02
CA GLY A 82 12.10 -7.98 11.36
C GLY A 82 11.28 -8.74 10.33
N PHE A 83 10.71 -7.97 9.39
CA PHE A 83 9.63 -8.40 8.51
C PHE A 83 9.98 -8.30 7.03
N THR A 84 11.24 -8.52 6.69
CA THR A 84 11.74 -8.35 5.32
C THR A 84 10.89 -9.08 4.30
N GLN A 85 10.65 -10.38 4.50
CA GLN A 85 9.95 -11.22 3.54
C GLN A 85 8.43 -11.06 3.56
N TYR A 86 7.84 -10.48 4.61
CA TYR A 86 6.43 -10.07 4.54
C TYR A 86 6.25 -8.97 3.49
N ALA A 87 7.15 -7.98 3.49
CA ALA A 87 7.11 -6.87 2.55
C ALA A 87 7.57 -7.25 1.14
N THR A 88 8.68 -8.01 1.00
CA THR A 88 9.24 -8.32 -0.33
C THR A 88 8.27 -9.09 -1.21
N ALA A 89 7.39 -9.91 -0.63
CA ALA A 89 6.36 -10.61 -1.40
C ALA A 89 5.48 -9.67 -2.25
N ALA A 90 5.33 -8.41 -1.85
CA ALA A 90 4.57 -7.41 -2.56
C ALA A 90 5.38 -6.62 -3.61
N TYR A 91 6.70 -6.82 -3.72
CA TYR A 91 7.54 -6.08 -4.67
C TYR A 91 8.67 -6.89 -5.33
N THR A 92 8.69 -8.22 -5.16
CA THR A 92 9.66 -9.11 -5.82
C THR A 92 8.97 -10.11 -6.74
N ASP A 93 9.78 -10.69 -7.63
CA ASP A 93 9.42 -11.85 -8.47
C ASP A 93 8.25 -11.63 -9.45
N ASN A 94 7.77 -10.38 -9.56
CA ASN A 94 6.64 -9.96 -10.40
C ASN A 94 5.34 -10.73 -10.14
N VAL A 95 5.18 -11.32 -8.94
CA VAL A 95 3.98 -12.10 -8.60
C VAL A 95 2.77 -11.20 -8.46
N LEU A 96 2.89 -10.12 -7.68
CA LEU A 96 1.81 -9.14 -7.55
C LEU A 96 1.53 -8.42 -8.87
N ASP A 97 2.58 -8.16 -9.66
CA ASP A 97 2.47 -7.59 -11.00
C ASP A 97 1.58 -8.49 -11.89
N ASP A 98 1.89 -9.77 -12.01
CA ASP A 98 1.11 -10.74 -12.80
C ASP A 98 -0.38 -10.71 -12.44
N PHE A 99 -0.69 -10.85 -11.14
CA PHE A 99 -2.08 -10.93 -10.68
C PHE A 99 -2.84 -9.62 -10.91
N THR A 100 -2.16 -8.48 -10.78
CA THR A 100 -2.79 -7.17 -10.94
C THR A 100 -2.96 -6.81 -12.42
N TYR A 101 -2.03 -7.18 -13.29
CA TYR A 101 -2.22 -7.04 -14.74
C TYR A 101 -3.36 -7.92 -15.24
N TYR A 102 -3.44 -9.18 -14.80
CA TYR A 102 -4.58 -10.04 -15.11
C TYR A 102 -5.91 -9.37 -14.73
N GLY A 103 -6.01 -8.85 -13.51
CA GLY A 103 -7.24 -8.22 -13.03
C GLY A 103 -7.57 -6.90 -13.74
N LYS A 104 -6.57 -6.12 -14.14
CA LYS A 104 -6.77 -4.93 -14.97
C LYS A 104 -7.32 -5.31 -16.35
N ASP A 105 -6.74 -6.32 -17.00
CA ASP A 105 -7.16 -6.77 -18.33
C ASP A 105 -8.59 -7.34 -18.29
N TYR A 106 -8.92 -8.12 -17.24
CA TYR A 106 -10.29 -8.60 -16.99
C TYR A 106 -11.30 -7.45 -16.92
N VAL A 107 -10.94 -6.37 -16.23
CA VAL A 107 -11.80 -5.20 -16.07
C VAL A 107 -12.03 -4.49 -17.40
N GLU A 108 -10.97 -4.23 -18.17
CA GLU A 108 -11.10 -3.59 -19.49
C GLU A 108 -11.94 -4.42 -20.45
N ASP A 109 -11.69 -5.73 -20.52
CA ASP A 109 -12.42 -6.63 -21.41
C ASP A 109 -13.90 -6.71 -21.06
N LYS A 110 -14.24 -6.73 -19.76
CA LYS A 110 -15.62 -6.92 -19.30
C LYS A 110 -16.44 -5.64 -19.26
N TYR A 111 -15.85 -4.55 -18.77
CA TYR A 111 -16.55 -3.28 -18.56
C TYR A 111 -16.32 -2.29 -19.71
N GLY A 112 -15.47 -2.63 -20.68
CA GLY A 112 -15.20 -1.89 -21.91
C GLY A 112 -14.16 -0.78 -21.77
N ASP A 113 -13.95 -0.28 -20.56
CA ASP A 113 -12.91 0.68 -20.20
C ASP A 113 -12.71 0.66 -18.67
N LEU A 114 -11.60 1.21 -18.20
CA LEU A 114 -11.39 1.44 -16.77
C LEU A 114 -12.41 2.46 -16.24
N CYS A 115 -12.68 2.41 -14.94
CA CYS A 115 -13.59 3.31 -14.21
C CYS A 115 -15.04 3.33 -14.73
N SER A 116 -15.43 2.38 -15.57
CA SER A 116 -16.76 2.31 -16.20
C SER A 116 -17.72 1.36 -15.51
N ALA A 117 -17.25 0.54 -14.57
CA ALA A 117 -18.09 -0.38 -13.84
C ALA A 117 -18.96 0.35 -12.80
N PRO A 118 -20.18 -0.15 -12.50
CA PRO A 118 -21.00 0.37 -11.41
C PRO A 118 -20.23 0.34 -10.08
N ASN A 119 -20.23 1.46 -9.35
CA ASN A 119 -19.61 1.53 -8.03
C ASN A 119 -20.53 0.92 -6.95
N ASN A 120 -20.67 -0.40 -6.95
CA ASN A 120 -21.56 -1.15 -6.06
C ASN A 120 -21.00 -2.53 -5.70
N MET A 121 -21.74 -3.28 -4.88
CA MET A 121 -21.32 -4.60 -4.41
C MET A 121 -21.31 -5.67 -5.51
N ASP A 122 -22.08 -5.52 -6.58
CA ASP A 122 -22.08 -6.49 -7.68
C ASP A 122 -20.71 -6.49 -8.37
N THR A 123 -20.14 -5.30 -8.63
CA THR A 123 -18.77 -5.18 -9.18
C THR A 123 -17.71 -5.69 -8.20
N VAL A 124 -17.88 -5.46 -6.90
CA VAL A 124 -16.98 -5.99 -5.87
C VAL A 124 -16.97 -7.52 -5.87
N LEU A 125 -18.16 -8.13 -5.89
CA LEU A 125 -18.32 -9.58 -5.91
C LEU A 125 -17.79 -10.18 -7.21
N ASP A 126 -17.93 -9.47 -8.32
CA ASP A 126 -17.45 -9.92 -9.62
C ASP A 126 -15.93 -9.89 -9.72
N VAL A 127 -15.35 -8.69 -9.74
CA VAL A 127 -13.91 -8.48 -9.97
C VAL A 127 -13.09 -9.03 -8.81
N GLY A 128 -13.54 -8.81 -7.57
CA GLY A 128 -12.83 -9.28 -6.39
C GLY A 128 -12.75 -10.81 -6.31
N THR A 129 -13.80 -11.52 -6.73
CA THR A 129 -13.82 -12.99 -6.75
C THR A 129 -12.98 -13.56 -7.88
N GLU A 130 -13.13 -13.04 -9.10
CA GLU A 130 -12.38 -13.52 -10.28
C GLU A 130 -10.87 -13.44 -10.05
N VAL A 131 -10.38 -12.27 -9.64
CA VAL A 131 -8.95 -12.04 -9.44
C VAL A 131 -8.40 -12.83 -8.26
N ALA A 132 -9.21 -13.00 -7.20
CA ALA A 132 -8.82 -13.84 -6.07
C ALA A 132 -8.64 -15.31 -6.49
N PHE A 133 -9.56 -15.86 -7.28
CA PHE A 133 -9.44 -17.24 -7.77
C PHE A 133 -8.30 -17.42 -8.75
N TYR A 134 -8.11 -16.51 -9.72
CA TYR A 134 -6.95 -16.55 -10.60
C TYR A 134 -5.63 -16.64 -9.81
N ALA A 135 -5.46 -15.76 -8.82
CA ALA A 135 -4.26 -15.70 -8.02
C ALA A 135 -4.08 -16.94 -7.12
N LEU A 136 -5.16 -17.50 -6.57
CA LEU A 136 -5.13 -18.76 -5.81
C LEU A 136 -4.70 -19.92 -6.71
N ASP A 137 -5.27 -20.01 -7.91
CA ASP A 137 -4.95 -21.04 -8.89
C ASP A 137 -3.47 -20.97 -9.29
N GLN A 138 -2.87 -19.79 -9.40
CA GLN A 138 -1.43 -19.67 -9.68
C GLN A 138 -0.56 -20.34 -8.61
N TYR A 139 -0.92 -20.23 -7.33
CA TYR A 139 -0.20 -20.92 -6.26
C TYR A 139 -0.44 -22.45 -6.26
N GLU A 140 -1.57 -22.91 -6.80
CA GLU A 140 -1.89 -24.34 -6.93
C GLU A 140 -1.19 -24.97 -8.14
N GLU A 141 -1.17 -24.27 -9.27
CA GLU A 141 -0.58 -24.73 -10.54
C GLU A 141 0.94 -24.68 -10.54
N TYR A 142 1.54 -23.71 -9.86
CA TYR A 142 2.99 -23.50 -9.82
C TYR A 142 3.55 -23.72 -8.41
N PRO A 143 3.93 -24.96 -8.03
CA PRO A 143 4.47 -25.24 -6.69
C PRO A 143 5.69 -24.39 -6.30
N ALA A 144 6.53 -24.01 -7.26
CA ALA A 144 7.67 -23.13 -7.01
C ALA A 144 7.24 -21.70 -6.59
N LEU A 145 6.09 -21.23 -7.08
CA LEU A 145 5.50 -19.96 -6.65
C LEU A 145 4.99 -20.07 -5.21
N LEU A 146 4.31 -21.17 -4.86
CA LEU A 146 3.89 -21.45 -3.48
C LEU A 146 5.08 -21.57 -2.53
N GLU A 147 6.21 -22.11 -2.99
CA GLU A 147 7.46 -22.15 -2.21
C GLU A 147 8.10 -20.77 -2.04
N THR A 148 8.06 -19.93 -3.08
CA THR A 148 8.58 -18.54 -3.02
C THR A 148 7.79 -17.72 -1.99
N HIS A 149 6.45 -17.79 -2.05
CA HIS A 149 5.57 -17.23 -1.02
C HIS A 149 5.12 -18.31 -0.02
N PHE A 150 6.09 -18.91 0.67
CA PHE A 150 5.84 -19.99 1.63
C PHE A 150 4.91 -19.56 2.78
N GLY A 151 4.95 -18.29 3.19
CA GLY A 151 4.13 -17.74 4.25
C GLY A 151 2.70 -17.45 3.78
N GLY A 152 1.71 -17.98 4.49
CA GLY A 152 0.30 -17.73 4.15
C GLY A 152 -0.08 -16.25 4.10
N SER A 153 0.50 -15.43 4.99
CA SER A 153 0.29 -13.98 5.03
C SER A 153 0.82 -13.25 3.79
N GLN A 154 1.93 -13.73 3.21
CA GLN A 154 2.48 -13.17 1.97
C GLN A 154 1.49 -13.37 0.84
N ARG A 155 0.98 -14.61 0.70
CA ARG A 155 -0.02 -14.94 -0.31
C ARG A 155 -1.31 -14.17 -0.09
N ALA A 156 -1.83 -14.13 1.14
CA ALA A 156 -3.04 -13.41 1.49
C ALA A 156 -2.94 -11.92 1.11
N SER A 157 -1.81 -11.28 1.43
CA SER A 157 -1.55 -9.89 1.07
C SER A 157 -1.57 -9.67 -0.45
N VAL A 158 -0.79 -10.47 -1.20
CA VAL A 158 -0.62 -10.34 -2.64
C VAL A 158 -1.93 -10.63 -3.40
N ILE A 159 -2.66 -11.67 -3.02
CA ILE A 159 -3.96 -12.02 -3.62
C ILE A 159 -4.96 -10.87 -3.42
N SER A 160 -5.10 -10.40 -2.19
CA SER A 160 -6.07 -9.36 -1.86
C SER A 160 -5.68 -7.99 -2.42
N ALA A 161 -4.37 -7.70 -2.56
CA ALA A 161 -3.89 -6.48 -3.20
C ALA A 161 -4.30 -6.43 -4.67
N ALA A 162 -4.11 -7.53 -5.40
CA ALA A 162 -4.52 -7.64 -6.80
C ALA A 162 -6.05 -7.49 -6.94
N ALA A 163 -6.83 -8.20 -6.12
CA ALA A 163 -8.30 -8.13 -6.15
C ALA A 163 -8.81 -6.72 -5.81
N GLY A 164 -8.23 -6.08 -4.80
CA GLY A 164 -8.58 -4.73 -4.37
C GLY A 164 -8.23 -3.66 -5.41
N CYS A 165 -7.01 -3.69 -5.96
CA CYS A 165 -6.59 -2.77 -7.02
C CYS A 165 -7.46 -2.92 -8.27
N SER A 166 -7.72 -4.15 -8.69
CA SER A 166 -8.53 -4.44 -9.89
C SER A 166 -9.96 -3.93 -9.75
N THR A 167 -10.58 -4.15 -8.59
CA THR A 167 -11.93 -3.62 -8.31
C THR A 167 -11.94 -2.08 -8.27
N ALA A 168 -10.87 -1.48 -7.75
CA ALA A 168 -10.73 -0.02 -7.76
C ALA A 168 -10.50 0.54 -9.17
N PHE A 169 -9.77 -0.17 -10.04
CA PHE A 169 -9.65 0.17 -11.46
C PHE A 169 -11.01 0.12 -12.16
N ALA A 170 -11.85 -0.87 -11.84
CA ALA A 170 -13.18 -1.01 -12.42
C ALA A 170 -14.12 0.14 -12.02
N THR A 171 -14.16 0.44 -10.72
CA THR A 171 -15.14 1.36 -10.13
C THR A 171 -14.69 2.81 -10.07
N GLY A 172 -13.39 3.07 -10.22
CA GLY A 172 -12.81 4.39 -9.96
C GLY A 172 -13.00 4.86 -8.51
N ASN A 173 -13.10 3.92 -7.54
CA ASN A 173 -13.30 4.24 -6.13
C ASN A 173 -12.51 3.31 -5.19
N ALA A 174 -11.79 3.88 -4.23
CA ALA A 174 -10.93 3.12 -3.31
C ALA A 174 -11.72 2.32 -2.28
N GLN A 175 -12.94 2.73 -1.95
CA GLN A 175 -13.73 2.11 -0.90
C GLN A 175 -14.32 0.75 -1.33
N THR A 176 -14.75 0.63 -2.59
CA THR A 176 -15.10 -0.65 -3.20
C THR A 176 -13.89 -1.52 -3.45
N GLY A 177 -12.74 -0.94 -3.82
CA GLY A 177 -11.46 -1.65 -3.83
C GLY A 177 -11.13 -2.29 -2.48
N LEU A 178 -11.30 -1.54 -1.38
CA LEU A 178 -11.13 -2.04 -0.02
C LEU A 178 -12.14 -3.15 0.33
N SER A 179 -13.36 -3.05 -0.17
CA SER A 179 -14.36 -4.12 0.01
C SER A 179 -13.92 -5.42 -0.69
N ALA A 180 -13.31 -5.34 -1.87
CA ALA A 180 -12.79 -6.49 -2.59
C ALA A 180 -11.56 -7.11 -1.92
N TRP A 181 -10.68 -6.30 -1.31
CA TRP A 181 -9.60 -6.81 -0.46
C TRP A 181 -10.14 -7.76 0.61
N TYR A 182 -11.17 -7.34 1.36
CA TYR A 182 -11.74 -8.16 2.43
C TYR A 182 -12.51 -9.37 1.90
N LEU A 183 -13.20 -9.25 0.75
CA LEU A 183 -13.81 -10.39 0.09
C LEU A 183 -12.77 -11.46 -0.28
N ALA A 184 -11.66 -11.05 -0.89
CA ALA A 184 -10.57 -11.95 -1.27
C ALA A 184 -9.97 -12.69 -0.06
N MET A 185 -9.85 -12.01 1.09
CA MET A 185 -9.43 -12.66 2.34
C MET A 185 -10.38 -13.77 2.78
N TYR A 186 -11.69 -13.56 2.67
CA TYR A 186 -12.69 -14.57 3.03
C TYR A 186 -12.66 -15.76 2.07
N LEU A 187 -12.62 -15.49 0.77
CA LEU A 187 -12.55 -16.54 -0.26
C LEU A 187 -11.30 -17.41 -0.10
N HIS A 188 -10.12 -16.78 0.08
CA HIS A 188 -8.87 -17.50 0.30
C HIS A 188 -8.93 -18.37 1.56
N LYS A 189 -9.44 -17.82 2.66
CA LYS A 189 -9.59 -18.56 3.92
C LYS A 189 -10.42 -19.83 3.74
N GLU A 190 -11.55 -19.74 3.05
CA GLU A 190 -12.42 -20.88 2.81
C GLU A 190 -11.83 -21.88 1.79
N GLN A 191 -11.17 -21.40 0.73
CA GLN A 191 -10.59 -22.27 -0.30
C GLN A 191 -9.45 -23.13 0.23
N HIS A 192 -8.52 -22.56 1.00
CA HIS A 192 -7.33 -23.28 1.47
C HIS A 192 -7.40 -23.72 2.93
N SER A 193 -8.48 -23.40 3.65
CA SER A 193 -8.63 -23.65 5.09
C SER A 193 -7.47 -23.06 5.92
N ARG A 194 -6.87 -22.00 5.40
CA ARG A 194 -5.77 -21.23 6.01
C ARG A 194 -5.75 -19.84 5.39
N LEU A 195 -5.13 -18.89 6.08
CA LEU A 195 -4.92 -17.54 5.58
C LEU A 195 -3.50 -17.07 5.94
N GLY A 196 -3.35 -16.23 6.96
CA GLY A 196 -2.07 -15.73 7.45
C GLY A 196 -1.64 -16.26 8.81
N PHE A 197 -0.71 -15.56 9.44
CA PHE A 197 -0.24 -15.82 10.80
C PHE A 197 -1.34 -15.59 11.85
N TYR A 198 -1.06 -15.94 13.10
CA TYR A 198 -2.01 -15.72 14.20
C TYR A 198 -2.32 -14.23 14.39
N GLY A 199 -3.55 -13.84 14.05
CA GLY A 199 -4.04 -12.48 14.19
C GLY A 199 -3.83 -11.63 12.95
N TYR A 200 -3.34 -12.23 11.85
CA TYR A 200 -3.28 -11.59 10.54
C TYR A 200 -4.63 -10.97 10.17
N ASP A 201 -5.70 -11.76 10.30
CA ASP A 201 -7.05 -11.40 9.89
C ASP A 201 -7.85 -10.58 10.91
N LEU A 202 -7.21 -9.97 11.91
CA LEU A 202 -7.91 -9.08 12.85
C LEU A 202 -8.66 -7.98 12.10
N GLN A 203 -7.96 -7.29 11.21
CA GLN A 203 -8.57 -6.23 10.41
C GLN A 203 -9.49 -6.76 9.33
N ASP A 204 -9.21 -7.94 8.79
CA ASP A 204 -10.02 -8.52 7.72
C ASP A 204 -11.36 -9.03 8.24
N GLN A 205 -11.42 -9.59 9.46
CA GLN A 205 -12.68 -9.95 10.11
C GLN A 205 -13.51 -8.72 10.51
N CYS A 206 -12.87 -7.60 10.86
CA CYS A 206 -13.56 -6.32 11.05
C CYS A 206 -13.90 -5.62 9.73
N GLY A 207 -13.27 -6.03 8.64
CA GLY A 207 -13.14 -5.28 7.40
C GLY A 207 -14.48 -4.92 6.79
N ALA A 208 -15.26 -5.93 6.37
CA ALA A 208 -16.52 -5.72 5.67
C ALA A 208 -17.51 -4.81 6.42
N ALA A 209 -17.59 -4.92 7.75
CA ALA A 209 -18.44 -4.06 8.57
C ALA A 209 -17.95 -2.59 8.61
N ASN A 210 -16.63 -2.39 8.53
CA ASN A 210 -16.00 -1.08 8.69
C ASN A 210 -15.66 -0.38 7.37
N VAL A 211 -15.78 -1.04 6.22
CA VAL A 211 -15.58 -0.38 4.90
C VAL A 211 -16.55 0.79 4.76
N PHE A 212 -17.85 0.56 4.91
CA PHE A 212 -18.87 1.60 4.72
C PHE A 212 -19.48 2.12 6.03
N SER A 213 -18.84 1.82 7.17
CA SER A 213 -19.24 2.41 8.45
C SER A 213 -19.10 3.94 8.39
N ILE A 214 -19.92 4.62 9.17
CA ILE A 214 -19.87 6.07 9.39
C ILE A 214 -19.70 6.41 10.87
N ARG A 215 -19.37 5.41 11.70
CA ARG A 215 -19.16 5.59 13.13
C ARG A 215 -17.78 6.20 13.39
N ASN A 216 -17.64 6.79 14.58
CA ASN A 216 -16.52 7.61 15.02
C ASN A 216 -15.12 7.04 14.72
N ASP A 217 -14.85 5.78 15.08
CA ASP A 217 -13.53 5.15 14.96
C ASP A 217 -13.52 3.97 13.97
N GLU A 218 -14.52 3.94 13.08
CA GLU A 218 -14.68 2.92 12.05
C GLU A 218 -14.80 3.53 10.64
N GLY A 219 -15.57 4.61 10.51
CA GLY A 219 -15.90 5.19 9.23
C GLY A 219 -14.84 6.17 8.75
N LEU A 220 -14.13 5.80 7.68
CA LEU A 220 -13.19 6.69 7.01
C LEU A 220 -12.92 6.25 5.56
N PRO A 221 -12.83 7.17 4.57
CA PRO A 221 -12.32 6.88 3.23
C PRO A 221 -10.90 6.30 3.29
N LEU A 222 -10.58 5.33 2.43
CA LEU A 222 -9.31 4.60 2.47
C LEU A 222 -8.09 5.53 2.37
N GLU A 223 -8.14 6.55 1.52
CA GLU A 223 -7.07 7.52 1.31
C GLU A 223 -6.69 8.26 2.61
N MET A 224 -7.67 8.42 3.51
CA MET A 224 -7.52 9.06 4.82
C MET A 224 -7.18 8.08 5.95
N ARG A 225 -7.33 6.77 5.72
CA ARG A 225 -6.86 5.74 6.67
C ARG A 225 -5.32 5.73 6.67
N GLY A 226 -4.77 5.00 7.62
CA GLY A 226 -3.33 4.84 7.76
C GLY A 226 -3.01 3.85 8.86
N PRO A 227 -1.72 3.71 9.23
CA PRO A 227 -1.29 2.81 10.29
C PRO A 227 -1.89 3.11 11.67
N ASN A 228 -2.50 4.28 11.88
CA ASN A 228 -3.18 4.62 13.13
C ASN A 228 -4.69 4.35 13.12
N TYR A 229 -5.29 3.98 11.98
CA TYR A 229 -6.68 3.52 11.93
C TYR A 229 -6.82 2.27 12.83
N PRO A 230 -7.83 2.17 13.73
CA PRO A 230 -7.78 1.25 14.87
C PRO A 230 -7.50 -0.22 14.50
N ASN A 231 -8.14 -0.74 13.45
CA ASN A 231 -7.94 -2.13 13.06
C ASN A 231 -6.57 -2.37 12.41
N TYR A 232 -5.92 -1.34 11.86
CA TYR A 232 -4.72 -1.50 11.02
C TYR A 232 -3.42 -1.34 11.81
N ALA A 233 -3.50 -1.05 13.10
CA ALA A 233 -2.38 -0.54 13.88
C ALA A 233 -1.32 -1.58 14.33
N MET A 234 -1.39 -2.82 13.85
CA MET A 234 -0.64 -3.93 14.45
C MET A 234 -0.02 -4.92 13.45
N ASN A 235 -0.62 -5.14 12.29
CA ASN A 235 -0.35 -6.33 11.49
C ASN A 235 0.32 -6.00 10.14
N VAL A 236 1.32 -6.80 9.78
CA VAL A 236 2.03 -6.77 8.48
C VAL A 236 1.16 -7.32 7.34
N GLY A 237 1.53 -7.05 6.09
CA GLY A 237 0.88 -7.55 4.87
C GLY A 237 -0.44 -6.87 4.56
N HIS A 238 -0.56 -5.58 4.87
CA HIS A 238 -1.78 -4.81 4.63
C HIS A 238 -1.52 -3.34 4.31
N GLN A 239 -0.70 -2.66 5.12
CA GLN A 239 -0.60 -1.19 5.08
C GLN A 239 -0.01 -0.66 3.76
N GLY A 240 0.95 -1.37 3.18
CA GLY A 240 1.53 -1.00 1.88
C GLY A 240 0.55 -1.25 0.74
N GLU A 241 -0.16 -2.36 0.81
CA GLU A 241 -1.15 -2.79 -0.15
C GLU A 241 -2.38 -1.87 -0.15
N TYR A 242 -2.82 -1.42 1.03
CA TYR A 242 -3.85 -0.40 1.16
C TYR A 242 -3.45 0.95 0.53
N ALA A 243 -2.17 1.32 0.60
CA ALA A 243 -1.68 2.50 -0.12
C ALA A 243 -1.76 2.28 -1.65
N GLY A 244 -1.46 1.07 -2.13
CA GLY A 244 -1.69 0.67 -3.52
C GLY A 244 -3.16 0.77 -3.93
N ILE A 245 -4.09 0.24 -3.12
CA ILE A 245 -5.53 0.31 -3.38
C ILE A 245 -6.03 1.76 -3.32
N ALA A 246 -5.48 2.59 -2.43
CA ALA A 246 -5.77 4.02 -2.41
C ALA A 246 -5.30 4.70 -3.71
N GLN A 247 -4.15 4.31 -4.28
CA GLN A 247 -3.66 4.85 -5.55
C GLN A 247 -4.43 4.33 -6.77
N ALA A 248 -4.85 3.06 -6.75
CA ALA A 248 -5.42 2.36 -7.89
C ALA A 248 -6.53 3.12 -8.66
N PRO A 249 -7.60 3.61 -8.02
CA PRO A 249 -8.66 4.29 -8.73
C PRO A 249 -8.18 5.62 -9.31
N HIS A 250 -7.32 6.34 -8.60
CA HIS A 250 -6.75 7.61 -9.05
C HIS A 250 -5.83 7.42 -10.26
N ALA A 251 -5.04 6.33 -10.27
CA ALA A 251 -4.20 5.99 -11.41
C ALA A 251 -5.06 5.67 -12.64
N ALA A 252 -6.08 4.84 -12.49
CA ALA A 252 -7.00 4.50 -13.59
C ALA A 252 -7.79 5.71 -14.12
N ARG A 253 -8.12 6.67 -13.25
CA ARG A 253 -8.80 7.92 -13.62
C ARG A 253 -7.88 8.96 -14.27
N GLY A 254 -6.55 8.76 -14.20
CA GLY A 254 -5.57 9.78 -14.59
C GLY A 254 -5.54 10.99 -13.65
N ASP A 255 -5.96 10.82 -12.39
CA ASP A 255 -5.89 11.88 -11.39
C ASP A 255 -4.42 12.19 -11.04
N ALA A 256 -4.08 13.47 -10.91
CA ALA A 256 -2.69 13.89 -10.66
C ALA A 256 -2.18 13.57 -9.23
N TRP A 257 -3.09 13.36 -8.27
CA TRP A 257 -2.79 13.02 -6.88
C TRP A 257 -3.94 12.18 -6.30
N ALA A 258 -3.66 11.46 -5.22
CA ALA A 258 -4.65 10.64 -4.51
C ALA A 258 -5.34 11.41 -3.39
N PHE A 259 -4.61 12.18 -2.57
CA PHE A 259 -5.19 12.82 -1.39
C PHE A 259 -4.76 14.27 -1.19
N ASN A 260 -3.48 14.60 -1.37
CA ASN A 260 -2.96 15.94 -1.13
C ASN A 260 -2.00 16.42 -2.24
N PRO A 261 -2.40 17.43 -3.03
CA PRO A 261 -1.58 17.94 -4.13
C PRO A 261 -0.27 18.58 -3.66
N LEU A 262 -0.22 19.14 -2.45
CA LEU A 262 1.01 19.74 -1.92
C LEU A 262 2.06 18.66 -1.64
N ILE A 263 1.65 17.51 -1.10
CA ILE A 263 2.53 16.36 -0.89
C ILE A 263 3.04 15.83 -2.23
N LYS A 264 2.14 15.65 -3.21
CA LYS A 264 2.53 15.21 -4.55
C LYS A 264 3.61 16.09 -5.17
N ILE A 265 3.43 17.42 -5.09
CA ILE A 265 4.39 18.40 -5.64
C ILE A 265 5.69 18.41 -4.83
N ALA A 266 5.62 18.33 -3.50
CA ALA A 266 6.81 18.39 -2.65
C ALA A 266 7.82 17.28 -2.91
N PHE A 267 7.36 16.11 -3.36
CA PHE A 267 8.22 14.98 -3.72
C PHE A 267 8.60 14.94 -5.20
N ALA A 268 8.11 15.87 -6.02
CA ALA A 268 8.54 16.06 -7.40
C ALA A 268 9.87 16.83 -7.49
N ASP A 269 10.82 16.54 -6.59
CA ASP A 269 12.11 17.22 -6.48
C ASP A 269 13.26 16.25 -6.81
N LYS A 270 14.02 16.59 -7.87
CA LYS A 270 15.18 15.81 -8.31
C LYS A 270 16.40 15.95 -7.40
N ASN A 271 16.37 16.86 -6.43
CA ASN A 271 17.44 17.03 -5.45
C ASN A 271 17.32 16.08 -4.25
N LEU A 272 16.23 15.32 -4.15
CA LEU A 272 16.08 14.28 -3.14
C LEU A 272 17.12 13.17 -3.35
N CYS A 273 17.64 12.60 -2.26
CA CYS A 273 18.65 11.55 -2.33
C CYS A 273 18.11 10.21 -2.87
N PHE A 274 16.80 10.00 -2.77
CA PHE A 274 16.11 8.79 -3.22
C PHE A 274 15.23 9.13 -4.42
N ASP A 275 15.30 8.36 -5.51
CA ASP A 275 14.41 8.55 -6.66
C ASP A 275 13.02 7.95 -6.40
N PHE A 276 12.11 8.77 -5.88
CA PHE A 276 10.72 8.39 -5.63
C PHE A 276 9.92 8.04 -6.90
N SER A 277 10.46 8.25 -8.10
CA SER A 277 9.78 7.87 -9.35
C SER A 277 10.05 6.43 -9.79
N GLN A 278 11.03 5.76 -9.17
CA GLN A 278 11.45 4.40 -9.50
C GLN A 278 11.83 3.64 -8.21
N VAL A 279 10.87 3.49 -7.29
CA VAL A 279 11.08 3.00 -5.93
C VAL A 279 11.73 1.61 -5.94
N ARG A 280 11.19 0.67 -6.74
CA ARG A 280 11.76 -0.68 -6.82
C ARG A 280 13.18 -0.72 -7.40
N ALA A 281 13.51 0.19 -8.32
CA ALA A 281 14.85 0.30 -8.88
C ALA A 281 15.86 0.81 -7.83
N GLU A 282 15.46 1.79 -7.02
CA GLU A 282 16.29 2.29 -5.92
C GLU A 282 16.48 1.23 -4.82
N PHE A 283 15.47 0.39 -4.55
CA PHE A 283 15.62 -0.76 -3.66
C PHE A 283 16.65 -1.77 -4.20
N ALA A 284 16.59 -2.08 -5.50
CA ALA A 284 17.57 -2.95 -6.14
C ALA A 284 18.99 -2.36 -6.07
N LYS A 285 19.15 -1.07 -6.35
CA LYS A 285 20.42 -0.34 -6.21
C LYS A 285 20.96 -0.40 -4.78
N GLY A 286 20.09 -0.22 -3.78
CA GLY A 286 20.42 -0.39 -2.37
C GLY A 286 20.87 -1.81 -2.02
N ALA A 287 20.17 -2.84 -2.54
CA ALA A 287 20.53 -4.25 -2.33
C ALA A 287 21.91 -4.60 -2.91
N LEU A 288 22.27 -3.99 -4.06
CA LEU A 288 23.59 -4.11 -4.69
C LEU A 288 24.67 -3.26 -4.00
N ARG A 289 24.29 -2.45 -2.99
CA ARG A 289 25.18 -1.50 -2.27
C ARG A 289 25.73 -0.41 -3.19
N GLU A 290 24.95 -0.01 -4.18
CA GLU A 290 25.28 1.03 -5.15
C GLU A 290 24.56 2.37 -4.85
N PHE A 291 23.73 2.40 -3.82
CA PHE A 291 23.05 3.60 -3.34
C PHE A 291 23.97 4.39 -2.40
N GLU A 292 24.09 5.70 -2.62
CA GLU A 292 24.86 6.60 -1.76
C GLU A 292 23.91 7.40 -0.85
N PRO A 293 23.83 7.09 0.45
CA PRO A 293 22.98 7.83 1.37
C PRO A 293 23.61 9.17 1.77
N ALA A 294 22.75 10.13 2.10
CA ALA A 294 23.18 11.31 2.85
C ALA A 294 23.36 10.99 4.34
N GLY A 295 24.06 11.88 5.07
CA GLY A 295 24.18 11.80 6.53
C GLY A 295 25.33 10.94 7.06
N GLU A 296 26.16 10.38 6.17
CA GLU A 296 27.40 9.70 6.57
C GLU A 296 28.35 10.64 7.34
N ARG A 297 29.08 10.08 8.30
CA ARG A 297 29.99 10.83 9.19
C ARG A 297 31.47 10.67 8.81
N THR A 298 31.75 10.06 7.66
CA THR A 298 33.11 9.76 7.19
C THR A 298 34.03 10.98 7.17
N ALA A 299 33.50 12.16 6.84
CA ALA A 299 34.24 13.42 6.82
C ALA A 299 34.77 13.88 8.20
N ILE A 300 34.18 13.40 9.30
CA ILE A 300 34.55 13.77 10.68
C ILE A 300 35.00 12.56 11.51
N THR A 301 35.18 11.40 10.87
CA THR A 301 35.69 10.20 11.52
C THR A 301 37.07 9.86 10.95
N PRO A 302 38.04 9.45 11.78
CA PRO A 302 39.33 8.98 11.27
C PRO A 302 39.16 7.84 10.25
N ALA A 303 40.07 7.77 9.28
CA ALA A 303 40.17 6.61 8.40
C ALA A 303 40.34 5.33 9.26
N LYS A 304 39.57 4.28 8.93
CA LYS A 304 39.69 2.96 9.55
C LYS A 304 40.68 2.09 8.78
#